data_AF-C3X6A0-F1
#
_entry.id   AF-C3X6A0-F1
#
_cell.length_a   1.000
_cell.length_b   1.000
_cell.length_c   1.000
_cell.angle_alpha   90.00
_cell.angle_beta   90.00
_cell.angle_gamma   90.00
#
_symmetry.space_group_name_H-M   'P 1'
#
loop_
_entity.id
_entity.type
_entity.pdbx_description
1 polymer ?
#
loop_
_entity_poly.entity_id
_entity_poly.type
_entity_poly.pdbx_seq_one_letter_code
_entity_poly.pdbx_strand_id
1 'polypeptide(L)'
;MAKQIIQLPHKQIDNAKPKEKKYALFDGGGLYIEIAPTGSKLWRMKARLNDRAMQLSLGKYPDVSLAQTRKKRDEARKLIAEGIDPREEKRAHIEAEKAKTEHTFEKIARDWHASRLPEWQPQPV
;
A
#
# COMPACT_ATOMS: atom_id res chain seq x y z
N MET A 1 -32.37 7.03 -9.66
CA MET A 1 -31.84 5.69 -10.01
C MET A 1 -30.35 5.65 -9.69
N ALA A 2 -29.86 4.62 -8.99
CA ALA A 2 -28.43 4.48 -8.72
C ALA A 2 -27.68 4.22 -10.04
N LYS A 3 -26.69 5.04 -10.37
CA LYS A 3 -25.84 4.79 -11.55
C LYS A 3 -25.04 3.51 -11.32
N GLN A 4 -25.23 2.53 -12.19
CA GLN A 4 -24.47 1.28 -12.15
C GLN A 4 -23.03 1.56 -12.60
N ILE A 5 -22.06 1.31 -11.72
CA ILE A 5 -20.64 1.45 -12.06
C ILE A 5 -20.22 0.20 -12.82
N ILE A 6 -20.04 0.32 -14.13
CA ILE A 6 -19.51 -0.74 -14.99
C ILE A 6 -18.02 -0.88 -14.71
N GLN A 7 -17.53 -2.13 -14.71
CA GLN A 7 -16.10 -2.45 -14.56
C GLN A 7 -15.27 -1.69 -15.60
N LEU A 8 -14.17 -1.06 -15.17
CA LEU A 8 -13.30 -0.25 -15.99
C LEU A 8 -12.50 -1.15 -16.96
N PRO A 9 -12.60 -0.98 -18.29
CA PRO A 9 -11.79 -1.72 -19.24
C PRO A 9 -10.35 -1.17 -19.30
N HIS A 10 -9.38 -2.05 -19.55
CA HIS A 10 -7.96 -1.70 -19.58
C HIS A 10 -7.64 -0.54 -20.53
N LYS A 11 -8.23 -0.55 -21.73
CA LYS A 11 -8.08 0.50 -22.75
C LYS A 11 -8.46 1.90 -22.25
N GLN A 12 -9.45 2.02 -21.37
CA GLN A 12 -9.83 3.33 -20.82
C GLN A 12 -8.77 3.88 -19.86
N ILE A 13 -8.03 3.00 -19.18
CA ILE A 13 -6.93 3.37 -18.30
C ILE A 13 -5.73 3.83 -19.14
N ASP A 14 -5.40 3.11 -20.21
CA ASP A 14 -4.28 3.46 -21.08
C ASP A 14 -4.50 4.83 -21.73
N ASN A 15 -5.70 5.04 -22.28
CA ASN A 15 -6.08 6.28 -22.94
C ASN A 15 -6.37 7.45 -21.99
N ALA A 16 -6.35 7.22 -20.67
CA ALA A 16 -6.55 8.28 -19.68
C ALA A 16 -5.39 9.28 -19.71
N LYS A 17 -5.67 10.48 -20.22
CA LYS A 17 -4.72 11.59 -20.30
C LYS A 17 -4.76 12.48 -19.05
N PRO A 18 -3.63 13.05 -18.63
CA PRO A 18 -3.61 14.06 -17.58
C PRO A 18 -4.52 15.24 -17.92
N LYS A 19 -5.11 15.86 -16.89
CA LYS A 19 -5.92 17.07 -16.98
C LYS A 19 -5.40 18.11 -16.01
N GLU A 20 -5.89 19.35 -16.10
CA GLU A 20 -5.51 20.44 -15.18
C GLU A 20 -5.72 20.09 -13.70
N LYS A 21 -6.73 19.27 -13.40
CA LYS A 21 -7.04 18.81 -12.04
C LYS A 21 -7.06 17.28 -12.00
N LYS A 22 -6.70 16.75 -10.82
CA LYS A 22 -6.83 15.32 -10.54
C LYS A 22 -8.26 14.84 -10.77
N TYR A 23 -8.41 13.68 -11.38
CA TYR A 23 -9.72 13.07 -11.60
C TYR A 23 -9.65 11.55 -11.42
N ALA A 24 -10.81 10.93 -11.25
CA ALA A 24 -10.93 9.50 -10.95
C ALA A 24 -11.73 8.77 -12.02
N LEU A 25 -11.28 7.57 -12.39
CA LEU A 25 -12.05 6.60 -13.16
C LEU A 25 -12.39 5.42 -12.27
N PHE A 26 -13.69 5.18 -12.04
CA PHE A 26 -14.17 4.17 -11.10
C PHE A 26 -14.31 2.80 -11.76
N ASP A 27 -13.92 1.76 -11.03
CA ASP A 27 -14.02 0.34 -11.41
C ASP A 27 -15.12 -0.40 -10.63
N GLY A 28 -15.66 0.21 -9.58
CA GLY A 28 -16.73 -0.35 -8.75
C GLY A 28 -16.22 -0.95 -7.42
N GLY A 29 -17.13 -1.16 -6.47
CA GLY A 29 -16.77 -1.63 -5.13
C GLY A 29 -15.83 -0.66 -4.38
N GLY A 30 -15.96 0.64 -4.67
CA GLY A 30 -15.09 1.68 -4.11
C GLY A 30 -13.73 1.84 -4.80
N LEU A 31 -13.35 0.93 -5.71
CA LEU A 31 -12.09 0.97 -6.46
C LEU A 31 -12.14 2.01 -7.59
N TYR A 32 -11.05 2.75 -7.75
CA TYR A 32 -10.83 3.70 -8.84
C TYR A 32 -9.34 3.91 -9.11
N ILE A 33 -9.03 4.42 -10.30
CA ILE A 33 -7.71 4.97 -10.60
C ILE A 33 -7.77 6.50 -10.59
N GLU A 34 -6.89 7.12 -9.83
CA GLU A 34 -6.70 8.56 -9.79
C GLU A 34 -5.61 8.96 -10.79
N ILE A 35 -5.92 9.90 -11.67
CA ILE A 35 -4.99 10.46 -12.65
C ILE A 35 -4.63 11.86 -12.20
N ALA A 36 -3.34 12.08 -11.94
CA ALA A 36 -2.81 13.39 -11.56
C ALA A 36 -2.52 14.25 -12.81
N PRO A 37 -2.45 15.58 -12.66
CA PRO A 37 -1.99 16.48 -13.74
C PRO A 37 -0.59 16.16 -14.25
N THR A 38 0.27 15.58 -13.40
CA THR A 38 1.62 15.11 -13.77
C THR A 38 1.61 13.83 -14.60
N GLY A 39 0.45 13.20 -14.78
CA GLY A 39 0.28 11.93 -15.49
C GLY A 39 0.55 10.68 -14.67
N SER A 40 0.85 10.80 -13.37
CA SER A 40 0.85 9.65 -12.48
C SER A 40 -0.55 9.08 -12.34
N LYS A 41 -0.62 7.74 -12.31
CA LYS A 41 -1.86 6.98 -12.20
C LYS A 41 -1.78 6.10 -10.96
N LEU A 42 -2.67 6.33 -10.00
CA LEU A 42 -2.66 5.66 -8.69
C LEU A 42 -3.95 4.89 -8.45
N TRP A 43 -3.84 3.62 -8.10
CA TRP A 43 -4.95 2.80 -7.68
C TRP A 43 -5.35 3.13 -6.24
N ARG A 44 -6.61 3.50 -6.05
CA ARG A 44 -7.17 3.84 -4.75
C ARG A 44 -8.53 3.18 -4.55
N MET A 45 -8.89 2.93 -3.31
CA MET A 45 -10.21 2.41 -2.96
C MET A 45 -10.81 3.25 -1.82
N LYS A 46 -12.04 3.71 -2.01
CA LYS A 46 -12.85 4.32 -0.95
C LYS A 46 -13.63 3.23 -0.23
N ALA A 47 -13.57 3.21 1.10
CA ALA A 47 -14.27 2.25 1.92
C ALA A 47 -14.77 2.89 3.23
N ARG A 48 -15.54 2.13 4.01
CA ARG A 48 -15.93 2.48 5.38
C ARG A 48 -15.69 1.28 6.29
N LEU A 49 -15.22 1.56 7.49
CA LEU A 49 -15.11 0.60 8.59
C LEU A 49 -15.64 1.28 9.84
N ASN A 50 -16.60 0.65 10.54
CA ASN A 50 -17.22 1.22 11.74
C ASN A 50 -17.70 2.67 11.51
N ASP A 51 -18.43 2.89 10.41
CA ASP A 51 -18.91 4.20 9.91
C ASP A 51 -17.85 5.26 9.58
N ARG A 52 -16.57 4.97 9.78
CA ARG A 52 -15.47 5.86 9.42
C ARG A 52 -15.08 5.66 7.97
N ALA A 53 -15.17 6.73 7.19
CA ALA A 53 -14.67 6.74 5.81
C ALA A 53 -13.14 6.61 5.80
N MET A 54 -12.64 5.76 4.91
CA MET A 54 -11.22 5.57 4.68
C MET A 54 -10.91 5.47 3.19
N GLN A 55 -9.63 5.68 2.87
CA GLN A 55 -9.11 5.55 1.53
C GLN A 55 -7.84 4.69 1.56
N LEU A 56 -7.85 3.62 0.78
CA LEU A 56 -6.73 2.69 0.65
C LEU A 56 -5.92 3.04 -0.60
N SER A 57 -4.60 2.93 -0.51
CA SER A 57 -3.69 3.00 -1.65
C SER A 57 -3.28 1.59 -2.05
N LEU A 58 -3.61 1.19 -3.28
CA LEU A 58 -3.42 -0.20 -3.76
C LEU A 58 -2.21 -0.36 -4.69
N GLY A 59 -1.62 0.76 -5.11
CA GLY A 59 -0.38 0.82 -5.88
C GLY A 59 -0.41 1.85 -7.00
N LYS A 60 0.67 1.88 -7.77
CA LYS A 60 0.83 2.75 -8.96
C LYS A 60 0.60 1.91 -10.22
N TYR A 61 0.02 2.52 -11.25
CA TYR A 61 -0.05 1.95 -12.60
C TYR A 61 1.19 2.40 -13.41
N PRO A 62 1.82 1.52 -14.22
CA PRO A 62 1.43 0.13 -14.53
C PRO A 62 1.98 -0.95 -13.58
N ASP A 63 2.79 -0.58 -12.58
CA ASP A 63 3.43 -1.52 -11.63
C ASP A 63 2.44 -2.50 -10.99
N VAL A 64 1.21 -2.05 -10.74
CA VAL A 64 0.08 -2.88 -10.37
C VAL A 64 -0.97 -2.83 -11.48
N SER A 65 -1.23 -3.98 -12.09
CA SER A 65 -2.26 -4.15 -13.11
C SER A 65 -3.68 -4.00 -12.54
N LEU A 66 -4.64 -3.71 -13.41
CA LEU A 66 -6.07 -3.66 -13.05
C LEU A 66 -6.54 -4.97 -12.39
N ALA A 67 -6.12 -6.13 -12.92
CA ALA A 67 -6.49 -7.44 -12.39
C ALA A 67 -5.94 -7.65 -10.96
N GLN A 68 -4.66 -7.32 -10.73
CA GLN A 68 -4.07 -7.39 -9.39
C GLN A 68 -4.76 -6.44 -8.42
N THR A 69 -5.09 -5.22 -8.86
CA THR A 69 -5.80 -4.25 -8.02
C THR A 69 -7.21 -4.71 -7.66
N ARG A 70 -7.93 -5.40 -8.55
CA ARG A 70 -9.24 -6.02 -8.24
C ARG A 70 -9.12 -7.10 -7.17
N LYS A 71 -8.08 -7.95 -7.23
CA LYS A 71 -7.80 -8.94 -6.17
C LYS A 71 -7.56 -8.25 -4.82
N LYS A 72 -6.70 -7.22 -4.81
CA LYS A 72 -6.44 -6.41 -3.60
C LYS A 72 -7.70 -5.73 -3.04
N ARG A 73 -8.60 -5.25 -3.91
CA ARG A 73 -9.90 -4.72 -3.51
C ARG A 73 -10.71 -5.79 -2.79
N ASP A 74 -10.79 -6.98 -3.35
CA ASP A 74 -11.60 -8.07 -2.79
C ASP A 74 -11.03 -8.57 -1.46
N GLU A 75 -9.70 -8.67 -1.33
CA GLU A 75 -9.00 -8.92 -0.07
C GLU A 75 -9.31 -7.85 0.99
N ALA A 76 -9.15 -6.56 0.64
CA ALA A 76 -9.46 -5.46 1.55
C ALA A 76 -10.92 -5.46 2.01
N ARG A 77 -11.86 -5.82 1.12
CA ARG A 77 -13.29 -5.94 1.48
C ARG A 77 -13.56 -7.08 2.46
N LYS A 78 -12.83 -8.20 2.35
CA LYS A 78 -12.94 -9.30 3.33
C LYS A 78 -12.50 -8.84 4.71
N LEU A 79 -11.32 -8.21 4.80
CA LEU A 79 -10.82 -7.66 6.07
C LEU A 79 -11.80 -6.66 6.70
N ILE A 80 -12.36 -5.75 5.89
CA ILE A 80 -13.34 -4.78 6.37
C ILE A 80 -14.61 -5.46 6.88
N ALA A 81 -15.08 -6.52 6.20
CA ALA A 81 -16.25 -7.28 6.64
C ALA A 81 -16.00 -8.00 7.98
N GLU A 82 -14.75 -8.36 8.26
CA GLU A 82 -14.30 -8.93 9.53
C GLU A 82 -14.00 -7.87 10.60
N GLY A 83 -14.18 -6.57 10.30
CA GLY A 83 -13.92 -5.48 11.23
C GLY A 83 -12.44 -5.05 11.31
N ILE A 84 -11.59 -5.56 10.44
CA ILE A 84 -10.13 -5.33 10.43
C ILE A 84 -9.80 -4.16 9.48
N ASP A 85 -8.97 -3.20 9.92
CA ASP A 85 -8.47 -2.14 9.04
C ASP A 85 -7.34 -2.69 8.13
N PRO A 86 -7.53 -2.71 6.79
CA PRO A 86 -6.52 -3.23 5.87
C PRO A 86 -5.18 -2.48 5.89
N ARG A 87 -5.15 -1.23 6.38
CA ARG A 87 -3.91 -0.45 6.50
C ARG A 87 -3.06 -0.92 7.66
N GLU A 88 -3.71 -1.28 8.75
CA GLU A 88 -3.09 -1.78 9.96
C GLU A 88 -2.55 -3.20 9.74
N GLU A 89 -3.33 -4.06 9.10
CA GLU A 89 -2.89 -5.41 8.70
C GLU A 89 -1.64 -5.32 7.80
N LYS A 90 -1.68 -4.48 6.77
CA LYS A 90 -0.52 -4.28 5.88
C LYS A 90 0.70 -3.76 6.64
N ARG A 91 0.51 -2.84 7.59
CA ARG A 91 1.60 -2.29 8.41
C ARG A 91 2.21 -3.39 9.28
N ALA A 92 1.38 -4.16 9.97
CA ALA A 92 1.80 -5.27 10.81
C ALA A 92 2.57 -6.33 10.01
N HIS A 93 2.11 -6.67 8.80
CA HIS A 93 2.83 -7.59 7.92
C HIS A 93 4.21 -7.05 7.53
N ILE A 94 4.32 -5.77 7.14
CA ILE A 94 5.61 -5.16 6.78
C ILE A 94 6.55 -5.14 7.99
N GLU A 95 6.03 -4.81 9.17
CA GLU A 95 6.81 -4.76 10.41
C GLU A 95 7.29 -6.16 10.83
N ALA A 96 6.43 -7.18 10.73
CA ALA A 96 6.81 -8.57 10.99
C ALA A 96 7.90 -9.06 10.04
N GLU A 97 7.84 -8.70 8.75
CA GLU A 97 8.89 -9.04 7.79
C GLU A 97 10.21 -8.33 8.08
N LYS A 98 10.17 -7.06 8.49
CA LYS A 98 11.37 -6.33 8.95
C LYS A 98 11.96 -6.92 10.21
N ALA A 99 11.13 -7.29 11.18
CA ALA A 99 11.58 -7.87 12.44
C ALA A 99 12.39 -9.16 12.21
N LYS A 100 12.02 -9.96 11.21
CA LYS A 100 12.76 -11.19 10.85
C LYS A 100 14.20 -10.91 10.39
N THR A 101 14.49 -9.74 9.82
CA THR A 101 15.82 -9.41 9.29
C THR A 101 16.61 -8.46 10.20
N GLU A 102 15.93 -7.49 10.80
CA GLU A 102 16.56 -6.42 11.59
C GLU A 102 16.71 -6.75 13.09
N HIS A 103 15.86 -7.63 13.65
CA HIS A 103 15.92 -8.02 15.07
C HIS A 103 16.58 -9.39 15.28
N THR A 104 17.55 -9.75 14.44
CA THR A 104 18.34 -10.98 14.63
C THR A 104 19.43 -10.77 15.67
N PHE A 105 19.75 -11.82 16.45
CA PHE A 105 20.84 -11.74 17.44
C PHE A 105 22.16 -11.32 16.81
N GLU A 106 22.49 -11.85 15.63
CA GLU A 106 23.71 -11.48 14.91
C GLU A 106 23.75 -9.99 14.60
N LYS A 107 22.68 -9.42 14.04
CA LYS A 107 22.62 -8.00 13.69
C LYS A 107 22.78 -7.12 14.92
N ILE A 108 22.06 -7.43 15.99
CA ILE A 108 22.14 -6.71 17.27
C ILE A 108 23.54 -6.83 17.89
N ALA A 109 24.14 -8.01 17.89
CA ALA A 109 25.47 -8.24 18.44
C ALA A 109 26.55 -7.49 17.66
N ARG A 110 26.47 -7.45 16.32
CA ARG A 110 27.41 -6.69 15.48
C ARG A 110 27.26 -5.19 15.67
N ASP A 111 26.02 -4.68 15.70
CA ASP A 111 25.75 -3.26 15.90
C ASP A 111 26.21 -2.81 17.31
N TRP A 112 25.94 -3.62 18.34
CA TRP A 112 26.46 -3.38 19.70
C TRP A 112 27.99 -3.42 19.74
N HIS A 113 28.62 -4.45 19.17
CA HIS A 113 30.07 -4.58 19.14
C HIS A 113 30.71 -3.37 18.45
N ALA A 114 30.18 -2.96 17.29
CA ALA A 114 30.66 -1.78 16.58
C ALA A 114 30.50 -0.49 17.38
N SER A 115 29.41 -0.34 18.15
CA SER A 115 29.20 0.84 19.02
C SER A 115 30.16 0.89 20.20
N ARG A 116 30.63 -0.26 20.68
CA ARG A 116 31.51 -0.38 21.85
C ARG A 116 32.99 -0.42 21.50
N LEU A 117 33.33 -0.89 20.30
CA LEU A 117 34.70 -1.00 19.81
C LEU A 117 35.54 0.28 19.98
N PRO A 118 35.03 1.51 19.79
CA PRO A 118 35.81 2.73 20.01
C PRO A 118 36.16 3.02 21.48
N GLU A 119 35.38 2.49 22.43
CA GLU A 119 35.60 2.66 23.87
C GLU A 119 36.58 1.61 24.44
N TRP A 120 36.92 0.59 23.66
CA TRP A 120 37.72 -0.53 24.12
C TRP A 120 39.21 -0.24 23.91
N GLN A 121 39.95 -0.12 25.01
CA GLN A 121 41.41 -0.04 24.96
C GLN A 121 42.01 -1.45 25.00
N PRO A 122 42.92 -1.80 24.08
CA PRO A 122 43.66 -3.05 24.17
C PRO A 122 44.54 -3.04 25.42
N GLN A 123 44.58 -4.13 26.17
CA GLN A 123 45.51 -4.27 27.29
C GLN A 123 46.95 -4.25 26.77
N PRO A 124 47.83 -3.41 27.32
CA PRO A 124 49.23 -3.42 26.95
C PRO A 124 49.89 -4.72 27.46
N VAL A 125 50.71 -5.33 26.59
CA VAL A 125 51.54 -6.51 26.84
C VAL A 125 52.83 -6.16 27.56
#